data_AF-A0A955PPH0-F1
#
_entry.id   AF-A0A955PPH0-F1
#
_cell.length_a   1.000
_cell.length_b   1.000
_cell.length_c   1.000
_cell.angle_alpha   90.00
_cell.angle_beta   90.00
_cell.angle_gamma   90.00
#
_symmetry.space_group_name_H-M   'P 1'
#
loop_
_entity.id
_entity.type
_entity.pdbx_description
1 polymer ?
#
loop_
_entity_poly.entity_id
_entity_poly.type
_entity_poly.pdbx_seq_one_letter_code
_entity_poly.pdbx_strand_id
1 'polypeptide(L)'
;EIGFTGRGDTATADAYLTPLLIDYLRELKQHLPGSSLKMMQSSGGLIEAEKFRGHNSILSGPAAGVVACARIGERFGFPKVIGFDMGGTSTDVSRYDGQFERVYESQTAGVRIKAPMIHIHTIAAGGGSLCRFHAGRLLSGPESAGSDPGPICYGLVDKEGNLKARDLAVTDINLFLGRLLPENFPFDLNKVAVKARMQSTAEQCRMEGQDFTPEETAEGFLQITNLKMAQAIKEVSVAQGHDVRDYLLCCFGGAGGQHACAIARQLGIKKILIHPFAGVLSAYGMGVADTVWEGSCPIGQLHLNEENLDSLKTPFEDLEREGVTLIESEGFTRDWIETQRKLDLRYVGTETPITLLEPEDGDYEKAFVDQHHQLYGYIREGRPIEILQCRVEVTGKTETDPGQFIASVQSERIGQERRTSVYFSGDNHEARVLNRSDLSAGEKVTGPALILESIGTVWVEPGFEAGIGEDQNLFLDWISEDHSETNYTTESDPISLEVFNNLFMSIAEQMGTILRLTSVSTNIKERLDFSCAVFDRVGRLVANAPHIPVHLGAMGETVRAVIDQCPKMKPGDVYVS
;
A
#
# COMPACT_ATOMS: atom_id res chain seq x y z
N GLU A 1 -25.73 2.98 -11.42
CA GLU A 1 -25.09 1.69 -11.08
C GLU A 1 -26.06 0.70 -10.44
N ILE A 2 -25.75 -0.60 -10.55
CA ILE A 2 -26.45 -1.73 -9.91
C ILE A 2 -25.95 -1.90 -8.47
N GLY A 3 -26.77 -2.45 -7.55
CA GLY A 3 -26.39 -2.74 -6.16
C GLY A 3 -27.00 -1.80 -5.14
N PHE A 4 -28.26 -2.07 -4.74
CA PHE A 4 -29.05 -1.18 -3.87
C PHE A 4 -28.37 -0.89 -2.51
N THR A 5 -27.78 -1.90 -1.88
CA THR A 5 -27.20 -1.73 -0.54
C THR A 5 -25.94 -0.86 -0.57
N GLY A 6 -24.99 -1.15 -1.47
CA GLY A 6 -23.78 -0.32 -1.62
C GLY A 6 -24.10 1.12 -2.00
N ARG A 7 -25.11 1.33 -2.86
CA ARG A 7 -25.61 2.69 -3.19
C ARG A 7 -26.25 3.39 -2.00
N GLY A 8 -27.02 2.68 -1.18
CA GLY A 8 -27.62 3.21 0.04
C GLY A 8 -26.57 3.64 1.06
N ASP A 9 -25.57 2.79 1.29
CA ASP A 9 -24.44 3.07 2.18
C ASP A 9 -23.65 4.29 1.69
N THR A 10 -23.34 4.35 0.38
CA THR A 10 -22.63 5.48 -0.25
C THR A 10 -23.41 6.78 -0.13
N ALA A 11 -24.71 6.78 -0.42
CA ALA A 11 -25.55 7.96 -0.31
C ALA A 11 -25.63 8.48 1.13
N THR A 12 -25.62 7.57 2.11
CA THR A 12 -25.63 7.91 3.53
C THR A 12 -24.29 8.49 3.97
N ALA A 13 -23.17 7.87 3.56
CA ALA A 13 -21.84 8.40 3.80
C ALA A 13 -21.65 9.80 3.19
N ASP A 14 -22.12 9.99 1.96
CA ASP A 14 -22.04 11.28 1.27
C ASP A 14 -22.86 12.37 1.95
N ALA A 15 -24.11 12.05 2.35
CA ALA A 15 -24.97 12.97 3.08
C ALA A 15 -24.41 13.33 4.46
N TYR A 16 -23.67 12.42 5.09
CA TYR A 16 -23.02 12.66 6.39
C TYR A 16 -21.78 13.55 6.26
N LEU A 17 -20.91 13.30 5.26
CA LEU A 17 -19.61 13.95 5.12
C LEU A 17 -19.68 15.29 4.37
N THR A 18 -20.49 15.39 3.31
CA THR A 18 -20.51 16.55 2.42
C THR A 18 -20.76 17.89 3.12
N PRO A 19 -21.70 18.02 4.08
CA PRO A 19 -21.92 19.29 4.77
C PRO A 19 -20.68 19.79 5.53
N LEU A 20 -19.97 18.88 6.22
CA LEU A 20 -18.76 19.21 6.98
C LEU A 20 -17.64 19.72 6.05
N LEU A 21 -17.49 19.07 4.89
CA LEU A 21 -16.51 19.47 3.88
C LEU A 21 -16.87 20.82 3.26
N ILE A 22 -18.14 21.08 2.95
CA ILE A 22 -18.57 22.37 2.38
C ILE A 22 -18.24 23.52 3.34
N ASP A 23 -18.48 23.35 4.63
CA ASP A 23 -18.19 24.39 5.61
C ASP A 23 -16.68 24.63 5.75
N TYR A 24 -15.88 23.57 5.80
CA TYR A 24 -14.41 23.65 5.77
C TYR A 24 -13.88 24.36 4.52
N LEU A 25 -14.38 23.99 3.33
CA LEU A 25 -13.95 24.58 2.06
C LEU A 25 -14.36 26.04 1.94
N ARG A 26 -15.53 26.41 2.47
CA ARG A 26 -15.97 27.80 2.53
C ARG A 26 -15.03 28.63 3.40
N GLU A 27 -14.66 28.14 4.57
CA GLU A 27 -13.69 28.79 5.46
C GLU A 27 -12.31 28.92 4.80
N LEU A 28 -11.82 27.85 4.19
CA LEU A 28 -10.53 27.86 3.48
C LEU A 28 -10.52 28.88 2.35
N LYS A 29 -11.59 28.95 1.55
CA LYS A 29 -11.73 29.93 0.45
C LYS A 29 -11.77 31.37 0.93
N GLN A 30 -12.31 31.64 2.13
CA GLN A 30 -12.28 32.98 2.73
C GLN A 30 -10.86 33.42 3.10
N HIS A 31 -10.00 32.49 3.49
CA HIS A 31 -8.60 32.76 3.83
C HIS A 31 -7.67 32.84 2.60
N LEU A 32 -8.15 32.45 1.41
CA LEU A 32 -7.41 32.44 0.14
C LEU A 32 -8.10 33.28 -0.95
N PRO A 33 -8.35 34.59 -0.72
CA PRO A 33 -9.06 35.42 -1.69
C PRO A 33 -8.30 35.52 -3.02
N GLY A 34 -9.03 35.38 -4.13
CA GLY A 34 -8.48 35.46 -5.49
C GLY A 34 -7.78 34.20 -5.99
N SER A 35 -7.78 33.12 -5.22
CA SER A 35 -7.25 31.81 -5.65
C SER A 35 -8.34 30.92 -6.22
N SER A 36 -8.01 30.04 -7.17
CA SER A 36 -8.82 28.87 -7.51
C SER A 36 -8.52 27.75 -6.51
N LEU A 37 -9.55 26.99 -6.11
CA LEU A 37 -9.42 25.92 -5.13
C LEU A 37 -9.93 24.61 -5.73
N LYS A 38 -9.01 23.67 -5.93
CA LYS A 38 -9.31 22.31 -6.36
C LYS A 38 -9.01 21.32 -5.23
N MET A 39 -9.77 20.23 -5.21
CA MET A 39 -9.67 19.17 -4.23
C MET A 39 -9.29 17.86 -4.91
N MET A 40 -8.40 17.10 -4.28
CA MET A 40 -8.07 15.74 -4.70
C MET A 40 -9.24 14.80 -4.41
N GLN A 41 -9.59 13.97 -5.39
CA GLN A 41 -10.56 12.89 -5.24
C GLN A 41 -9.86 11.56 -4.97
N SER A 42 -10.59 10.62 -4.38
CA SER A 42 -10.15 9.23 -4.21
C SER A 42 -9.75 8.54 -5.53
N SER A 43 -10.27 9.02 -6.66
CA SER A 43 -9.92 8.56 -8.02
C SER A 43 -8.55 9.03 -8.51
N GLY A 44 -7.88 9.93 -7.77
CA GLY A 44 -6.58 10.52 -8.14
C GLY A 44 -6.67 11.79 -9.00
N GLY A 45 -7.88 12.20 -9.39
CA GLY A 45 -8.11 13.42 -10.16
C GLY A 45 -8.48 14.62 -9.29
N LEU A 46 -8.15 15.82 -9.77
CA LEU A 46 -8.61 17.07 -9.16
C LEU A 46 -10.03 17.43 -9.61
N ILE A 47 -10.78 18.08 -8.73
CA ILE A 47 -12.08 18.70 -9.02
C ILE A 47 -12.22 20.04 -8.32
N GLU A 48 -12.98 20.98 -8.89
CA GLU A 48 -13.33 22.23 -8.21
C GLU A 48 -13.99 22.00 -6.84
N ALA A 49 -13.59 22.81 -5.85
CA ALA A 49 -14.02 22.66 -4.46
C ALA A 49 -15.54 22.67 -4.28
N GLU A 50 -16.28 23.45 -5.07
CA GLU A 50 -17.75 23.51 -5.02
C GLU A 50 -18.44 22.23 -5.47
N LYS A 51 -17.76 21.42 -6.31
CA LYS A 51 -18.29 20.15 -6.81
C LYS A 51 -17.84 18.96 -5.96
N PHE A 52 -16.95 19.17 -4.99
CA PHE A 52 -16.38 18.11 -4.17
C PHE A 52 -17.45 17.47 -3.27
N ARG A 53 -17.45 16.14 -3.21
CA ARG A 53 -18.43 15.34 -2.47
C ARG A 53 -17.75 14.45 -1.44
N GLY A 54 -18.45 14.19 -0.34
CA GLY A 54 -17.93 13.45 0.79
C GLY A 54 -17.47 12.03 0.45
N HIS A 55 -18.23 11.30 -0.35
CA HIS A 55 -17.84 9.94 -0.77
C HIS A 55 -16.52 9.91 -1.58
N ASN A 56 -16.19 10.99 -2.31
CA ASN A 56 -14.96 11.12 -3.10
C ASN A 56 -13.77 11.64 -2.29
N SER A 57 -13.94 11.91 -0.98
CA SER A 57 -12.87 12.42 -0.11
C SER A 57 -12.08 11.34 0.61
N ILE A 58 -12.61 10.12 0.65
CA ILE A 58 -12.08 9.02 1.44
C ILE A 58 -10.77 8.53 0.81
N LEU A 59 -9.66 8.59 1.53
CA LEU A 59 -8.32 8.26 1.02
C LEU A 59 -7.82 9.16 -0.13
N SER A 60 -8.34 10.39 -0.27
CA SER A 60 -7.87 11.32 -1.30
C SER A 60 -6.41 11.77 -1.10
N GLY A 61 -5.95 11.87 0.14
CA GLY A 61 -4.54 12.18 0.46
C GLY A 61 -3.59 11.11 -0.08
N PRO A 62 -3.73 9.84 0.34
CA PRO A 62 -2.95 8.73 -0.21
C PRO A 62 -3.05 8.61 -1.73
N ALA A 63 -4.23 8.84 -2.33
CA ALA A 63 -4.40 8.84 -3.78
C ALA A 63 -3.48 9.84 -4.49
N ALA A 64 -3.29 11.03 -3.92
CA ALA A 64 -2.32 11.99 -4.43
C ALA A 64 -0.87 11.45 -4.38
N GLY A 65 -0.50 10.74 -3.30
CA GLY A 65 0.79 10.07 -3.19
C GLY A 65 1.02 9.04 -4.29
N VAL A 66 -0.02 8.27 -4.65
CA VAL A 66 0.03 7.33 -5.78
C VAL A 66 0.24 8.07 -7.11
N VAL A 67 -0.46 9.19 -7.32
CA VAL A 67 -0.28 10.03 -8.51
C VAL A 67 1.15 10.54 -8.61
N ALA A 68 1.74 11.01 -7.49
CA ALA A 68 3.14 11.41 -7.47
C ALA A 68 4.07 10.25 -7.86
N CYS A 69 3.89 9.08 -7.27
CA CYS A 69 4.70 7.89 -7.57
C CYS A 69 4.64 7.52 -9.05
N ALA A 70 3.45 7.52 -9.64
CA ALA A 70 3.24 7.25 -11.06
C ALA A 70 3.99 8.28 -11.93
N ARG A 71 3.76 9.58 -11.70
CA ARG A 71 4.39 10.66 -12.48
C ARG A 71 5.90 10.66 -12.39
N ILE A 72 6.44 10.44 -11.19
CA ILE A 72 7.87 10.39 -10.99
C ILE A 72 8.45 9.13 -11.67
N GLY A 73 7.80 7.97 -11.52
CA GLY A 73 8.19 6.74 -12.19
C GLY A 73 8.24 6.88 -13.71
N GLU A 74 7.14 7.35 -14.33
CA GLU A 74 7.05 7.62 -15.77
C GLU A 74 8.21 8.51 -16.26
N ARG A 75 8.47 9.60 -15.53
CA ARG A 75 9.53 10.56 -15.87
C ARG A 75 10.93 9.93 -15.87
N PHE A 76 11.19 8.97 -14.98
CA PHE A 76 12.47 8.26 -14.90
C PHE A 76 12.51 6.95 -15.66
N GLY A 77 11.51 6.67 -16.51
CA GLY A 77 11.46 5.47 -17.33
C GLY A 77 11.11 4.20 -16.54
N PHE A 78 10.46 4.34 -15.38
CA PHE A 78 9.92 3.25 -14.58
C PHE A 78 8.39 3.22 -14.70
N PRO A 79 7.82 2.53 -15.70
CA PRO A 79 6.37 2.44 -15.88
C PRO A 79 5.68 1.58 -14.79
N LYS A 80 6.46 0.84 -14.00
CA LYS A 80 6.00 -0.05 -12.93
C LYS A 80 6.51 0.45 -11.59
N VAL A 81 5.59 0.91 -10.74
CA VAL A 81 5.92 1.50 -9.43
C VAL A 81 5.04 0.91 -8.34
N ILE A 82 5.67 0.51 -7.23
CA ILE A 82 4.99 0.26 -5.96
C ILE A 82 5.17 1.52 -5.11
N GLY A 83 4.07 2.16 -4.75
CA GLY A 83 4.07 3.26 -3.78
C GLY A 83 4.01 2.71 -2.36
N PHE A 84 4.90 3.18 -1.49
CA PHE A 84 4.97 2.85 -0.08
C PHE A 84 5.03 4.13 0.75
N ASP A 85 3.89 4.56 1.29
CA ASP A 85 3.76 5.72 2.17
C ASP A 85 3.74 5.26 3.62
N MET A 86 4.82 5.48 4.39
CA MET A 86 4.82 5.14 5.81
C MET A 86 4.82 6.40 6.67
N GLY A 87 3.68 6.63 7.32
CA GLY A 87 3.48 7.72 8.26
C GLY A 87 3.68 7.31 9.72
N GLY A 88 3.13 8.12 10.63
CA GLY A 88 3.17 7.85 12.08
C GLY A 88 2.17 6.79 12.55
N THR A 89 1.09 6.52 11.81
CA THR A 89 0.01 5.63 12.30
C THR A 89 -0.19 4.42 11.40
N SER A 90 -0.08 4.63 10.09
CA SER A 90 -0.39 3.65 9.07
C SER A 90 0.64 3.70 7.95
N THR A 91 0.57 2.69 7.10
CA THR A 91 1.27 2.63 5.82
C THR A 91 0.24 2.47 4.71
N ASP A 92 0.32 3.28 3.67
CA ASP A 92 -0.49 3.14 2.47
C ASP A 92 0.36 2.53 1.35
N VAL A 93 -0.12 1.43 0.79
CA VAL A 93 0.53 0.71 -0.31
C VAL A 93 -0.33 0.82 -1.56
N SER A 94 0.33 1.06 -2.69
CA SER A 94 -0.33 1.16 -4.00
C SER A 94 0.54 0.59 -5.10
N ARG A 95 -0.09 0.30 -6.24
CA ARG A 95 0.57 -0.20 -7.44
C ARG A 95 0.17 0.64 -8.64
N TYR A 96 1.15 0.90 -9.49
CA TYR A 96 1.00 1.55 -10.79
C TYR A 96 1.79 0.74 -11.83
N ASP A 97 1.14 0.40 -12.94
CA ASP A 97 1.74 -0.39 -14.04
C ASP A 97 1.22 0.16 -15.38
N GLY A 98 1.68 1.37 -15.72
CA GLY A 98 1.19 2.17 -16.86
C GLY A 98 -0.22 2.76 -16.70
N GLN A 99 -1.01 2.24 -15.77
CA GLN A 99 -2.34 2.72 -15.43
C GLN A 99 -2.59 2.58 -13.92
N PHE A 100 -3.43 3.47 -13.39
CA PHE A 100 -3.87 3.38 -12.00
C PHE A 100 -4.77 2.16 -11.82
N GLU A 101 -4.45 1.33 -10.85
CA GLU A 101 -5.36 0.29 -10.42
C GLU A 101 -6.54 0.93 -9.68
N ARG A 102 -7.77 0.58 -10.09
CA ARG A 102 -8.98 1.16 -9.52
C ARG A 102 -9.89 0.09 -8.91
N VAL A 103 -10.51 0.48 -7.80
CA VAL A 103 -11.64 -0.23 -7.21
C VAL A 103 -12.88 0.63 -7.31
N TYR A 104 -14.02 -0.02 -7.59
CA TYR A 104 -15.32 0.64 -7.73
C TYR A 104 -16.24 0.43 -6.53
N GLU A 105 -15.80 -0.42 -5.61
CA GLU A 105 -16.46 -0.68 -4.33
C GLU A 105 -15.37 -0.97 -3.31
N SER A 106 -15.34 -0.21 -2.21
CA SER A 106 -14.45 -0.42 -1.08
C SER A 106 -15.21 -0.37 0.23
N GLN A 107 -14.58 -0.84 1.30
CA GLN A 107 -15.13 -0.74 2.64
C GLN A 107 -14.13 -0.04 3.56
N THR A 108 -14.52 1.12 4.08
CA THR A 108 -13.70 1.94 4.96
C THR A 108 -14.42 2.10 6.30
N ALA A 109 -13.74 1.75 7.40
CA ALA A 109 -14.31 1.78 8.76
C ALA A 109 -15.67 1.05 8.87
N GLY A 110 -15.84 -0.05 8.12
CA GLY A 110 -17.08 -0.82 8.11
C GLY A 110 -18.16 -0.32 7.14
N VAL A 111 -17.99 0.86 6.54
CA VAL A 111 -18.96 1.46 5.60
C VAL A 111 -18.55 1.16 4.16
N ARG A 112 -19.48 0.66 3.34
CA ARG A 112 -19.25 0.43 1.91
C ARG A 112 -19.41 1.72 1.13
N ILE A 113 -18.45 1.98 0.25
CA ILE A 113 -18.43 3.14 -0.64
C ILE A 113 -18.31 2.62 -2.07
N LYS A 114 -19.29 2.98 -2.89
CA LYS A 114 -19.41 2.60 -4.29
C LYS A 114 -19.11 3.82 -5.17
N ALA A 115 -17.83 3.99 -5.46
CA ALA A 115 -17.28 5.09 -6.23
C ALA A 115 -15.94 4.67 -6.85
N PRO A 116 -15.52 5.25 -7.97
CA PRO A 116 -14.18 5.01 -8.51
C PRO A 116 -13.11 5.54 -7.55
N MET A 117 -12.21 4.66 -7.14
CA MET A 117 -11.10 4.99 -6.23
C MET A 117 -9.83 4.31 -6.73
N ILE A 118 -8.69 4.97 -6.56
CA ILE A 118 -7.39 4.29 -6.69
C ILE A 118 -7.35 3.18 -5.63
N HIS A 119 -6.89 2.00 -6.04
CA HIS A 119 -6.72 0.89 -5.12
C HIS A 119 -5.52 1.17 -4.21
N ILE A 120 -5.83 1.42 -2.95
CA ILE A 120 -4.85 1.70 -1.89
C ILE A 120 -5.13 0.72 -0.76
N HIS A 121 -4.09 0.03 -0.34
CA HIS A 121 -4.16 -0.87 0.79
C HIS A 121 -3.48 -0.23 2.00
N THR A 122 -4.30 0.14 2.99
CA THR A 122 -3.82 0.73 4.24
C THR A 122 -3.54 -0.35 5.26
N ILE A 123 -2.33 -0.36 5.79
CA ILE A 123 -1.85 -1.29 6.81
C ILE A 123 -1.75 -0.54 8.13
N ALA A 124 -2.17 -1.18 9.22
CA ALA A 124 -1.98 -0.69 10.58
C ALA A 124 -0.52 -0.87 11.08
N ALA A 125 0.43 -0.45 10.26
CA ALA A 125 1.86 -0.46 10.52
C ALA A 125 2.40 0.94 10.18
N GLY A 126 2.99 1.64 11.14
CA GLY A 126 3.57 2.98 10.96
C GLY A 126 4.60 3.24 12.06
N GLY A 127 5.20 4.43 12.09
CA GLY A 127 6.20 4.77 13.12
C GLY A 127 5.67 4.65 14.56
N GLY A 128 4.38 4.86 14.76
CA GLY A 128 3.68 4.77 16.04
C GLY A 128 3.16 3.36 16.38
N SER A 129 3.30 2.37 15.50
CA SER A 129 2.81 1.02 15.80
C SER A 129 3.47 0.45 17.03
N LEU A 130 2.64 -0.06 17.96
CA LEU A 130 3.11 -0.49 19.27
C LEU A 130 3.83 -1.84 19.20
N CYS A 131 5.00 -1.89 19.83
CA CYS A 131 5.87 -3.05 19.98
C CYS A 131 5.72 -3.61 21.40
N ARG A 132 5.22 -4.85 21.51
CA ARG A 132 4.95 -5.51 22.80
C ARG A 132 5.49 -6.93 22.81
N PHE A 133 5.96 -7.36 23.97
CA PHE A 133 6.20 -8.77 24.24
C PHE A 133 5.02 -9.31 25.06
N HIS A 134 4.39 -10.38 24.59
CA HIS A 134 3.24 -10.98 25.26
C HIS A 134 3.17 -12.49 25.00
N ALA A 135 3.13 -13.29 26.07
CA ALA A 135 2.94 -14.74 26.00
C ALA A 135 3.94 -15.43 25.05
N GLY A 136 5.23 -15.12 25.20
CA GLY A 136 6.32 -15.71 24.43
C GLY A 136 6.47 -15.15 23.01
N ARG A 137 5.72 -14.11 22.63
CA ARG A 137 5.70 -13.56 21.27
C ARG A 137 6.05 -12.07 21.25
N LEU A 138 6.80 -11.67 20.23
CA LEU A 138 6.97 -10.26 19.88
C LEU A 138 5.84 -9.85 18.94
N LEU A 139 5.16 -8.76 19.25
CA LEU A 139 4.04 -8.22 18.51
C LEU A 139 4.35 -6.79 18.09
N SER A 140 4.03 -6.45 16.84
CA SER A 140 4.08 -5.07 16.31
C SER A 140 2.74 -4.73 15.66
N GLY A 141 2.09 -3.66 16.13
CA GLY A 141 0.75 -3.27 15.73
C GLY A 141 -0.34 -4.29 16.14
N PRO A 142 -1.60 -4.12 15.71
CA PRO A 142 -2.10 -3.03 14.85
C PRO A 142 -2.34 -1.72 15.60
N GLU A 143 -2.31 -1.75 16.94
CA GLU A 143 -2.47 -0.54 17.74
C GLU A 143 -1.32 0.44 17.50
N SER A 144 -1.64 1.73 17.51
CA SER A 144 -0.69 2.82 17.31
C SER A 144 -0.72 3.79 18.49
N ALA A 145 0.45 4.32 18.84
CA ALA A 145 0.62 5.39 19.80
C ALA A 145 0.09 6.75 19.29
N GLY A 146 -0.16 6.88 17.97
CA GLY A 146 -0.55 8.14 17.34
C GLY A 146 0.49 9.24 17.58
N SER A 147 0.03 10.48 17.76
CA SER A 147 0.85 11.64 18.14
C SER A 147 0.71 12.05 19.61
N ASP A 148 -0.40 11.69 20.27
CA ASP A 148 -0.63 11.83 21.72
C ASP A 148 -1.37 10.56 22.19
N PRO A 149 -0.74 9.67 22.99
CA PRO A 149 0.49 9.89 23.75
C PRO A 149 1.79 9.89 22.93
N GLY A 150 1.75 9.40 21.69
CA GLY A 150 2.91 9.27 20.82
C GLY A 150 3.91 8.20 21.28
N PRO A 151 4.97 7.93 20.50
CA PRO A 151 6.11 7.12 20.91
C PRO A 151 6.72 7.60 22.24
N ILE A 152 7.33 6.69 23.00
CA ILE A 152 7.97 7.02 24.29
C ILE A 152 9.03 8.11 24.13
N CYS A 153 9.74 8.11 23.01
CA CYS A 153 10.78 9.07 22.68
C CYS A 153 10.24 10.50 22.57
N TYR A 154 8.94 10.72 22.35
CA TYR A 154 8.37 12.07 22.33
C TYR A 154 8.28 12.68 23.73
N GLY A 155 8.40 11.87 24.79
CA GLY A 155 8.51 12.36 26.17
C GLY A 155 7.29 13.10 26.68
N LEU A 156 6.10 12.91 26.07
CA LEU A 156 4.88 13.59 26.50
C LEU A 156 4.45 13.09 27.89
N VAL A 157 4.14 14.05 28.78
CA VAL A 157 3.74 13.78 30.17
C VAL A 157 2.28 14.14 30.44
N ASP A 158 1.65 13.42 31.37
CA ASP A 158 0.33 13.74 31.91
C ASP A 158 0.37 14.94 32.88
N LYS A 159 -0.78 15.29 33.45
CA LYS A 159 -0.88 16.44 34.37
C LYS A 159 -0.12 16.20 35.68
N GLU A 160 0.10 14.94 36.03
CA GLU A 160 0.79 14.46 37.21
C GLU A 160 2.31 14.33 36.98
N GLY A 161 2.79 14.56 35.76
CA GLY A 161 4.20 14.53 35.38
C GLY A 161 4.74 13.15 34.99
N ASN A 162 3.87 12.15 34.82
CA ASN A 162 4.27 10.82 34.36
C ASN A 162 4.26 10.75 32.83
N LEU A 163 5.12 9.92 32.23
CA LEU A 163 5.06 9.65 30.80
C LEU A 163 3.68 9.08 30.42
N LYS A 164 3.03 9.70 29.42
CA LYS A 164 1.74 9.22 28.91
C LYS A 164 1.91 7.88 28.18
N ALA A 165 2.95 7.78 27.36
CA ALA A 165 3.26 6.58 26.59
C ALA A 165 3.81 5.49 27.51
N ARG A 166 3.30 4.27 27.33
CA ARG A 166 3.70 3.09 28.12
C ARG A 166 4.40 2.04 27.29
N ASP A 167 3.95 1.81 26.07
CA ASP A 167 4.49 0.78 25.20
C ASP A 167 5.46 1.42 24.19
N LEU A 168 6.47 0.65 23.79
CA LEU A 168 7.40 1.07 22.74
C LEU A 168 6.63 1.17 21.42
N ALA A 169 7.02 2.11 20.57
CA ALA A 169 6.58 2.19 19.18
C ALA A 169 7.74 1.97 18.20
N VAL A 170 7.46 1.70 16.93
CA VAL A 170 8.49 1.51 15.88
C VAL A 170 9.51 2.66 15.84
N THR A 171 9.09 3.91 16.03
CA THR A 171 9.97 5.07 16.12
C THR A 171 10.93 4.98 17.32
N ASP A 172 10.49 4.44 18.46
CA ASP A 172 11.36 4.19 19.62
C ASP A 172 12.42 3.15 19.29
N ILE A 173 12.03 2.11 18.54
CA ILE A 173 12.94 1.05 18.11
C ILE A 173 13.99 1.59 17.13
N ASN A 174 13.58 2.40 16.13
CA ASN A 174 14.51 3.04 15.21
C ASN A 174 15.46 4.01 15.93
N LEU A 175 14.97 4.75 16.93
CA LEU A 175 15.82 5.58 17.78
C LEU A 175 16.83 4.74 18.59
N PHE A 176 16.36 3.65 19.22
CA PHE A 176 17.21 2.79 20.05
C PHE A 176 18.34 2.13 19.24
N LEU A 177 18.03 1.67 18.02
CA LEU A 177 19.00 1.04 17.12
C LEU A 177 19.92 2.03 16.39
N GLY A 178 19.75 3.35 16.61
CA GLY A 178 20.56 4.38 15.99
C GLY A 178 20.16 4.75 14.55
N ARG A 179 19.01 4.26 14.05
CA ARG A 179 18.49 4.56 12.71
C ARG A 179 17.77 5.92 12.61
N LEU A 180 17.48 6.53 13.77
CA LEU A 180 16.95 7.88 13.90
C LEU A 180 17.89 8.72 14.78
N LEU A 181 18.33 9.87 14.27
CA LEU A 181 19.19 10.80 15.01
C LEU A 181 18.35 11.90 15.69
N PRO A 182 18.39 12.02 17.03
CA PRO A 182 17.62 13.02 17.78
C PRO A 182 17.91 14.46 17.38
N GLU A 183 19.14 14.74 16.97
CA GLU A 183 19.59 16.08 16.60
C GLU A 183 18.94 16.57 15.29
N ASN A 184 18.34 15.67 14.51
CA ASN A 184 17.61 15.96 13.27
C ASN A 184 16.09 15.88 13.45
N PHE A 185 15.60 15.71 14.68
CA PHE A 185 14.17 15.71 14.97
C PHE A 185 13.68 17.12 15.33
N PRO A 186 12.43 17.51 15.00
CA PRO A 186 11.94 18.87 15.26
C PRO A 186 11.88 19.28 16.74
N PHE A 187 12.05 18.33 17.65
CA PHE A 187 12.04 18.52 19.10
C PHE A 187 12.90 17.45 19.80
N ASP A 188 13.29 17.71 21.04
CA ASP A 188 14.16 16.84 21.82
C ASP A 188 13.52 15.47 22.09
N LEU A 189 14.25 14.40 21.77
CA LEU A 189 13.82 13.02 22.00
C LEU A 189 14.35 12.45 23.32
N ASN A 190 13.50 11.75 24.06
CA ASN A 190 13.84 11.12 25.33
C ASN A 190 14.49 9.73 25.14
N LYS A 191 15.78 9.73 24.80
CA LYS A 191 16.58 8.49 24.61
C LYS A 191 16.63 7.62 25.88
N VAL A 192 16.63 8.27 27.06
CA VAL A 192 16.76 7.58 28.35
C VAL A 192 15.54 6.73 28.65
N ALA A 193 14.33 7.27 28.43
CA ALA A 193 13.09 6.54 28.63
C ALA A 193 12.98 5.32 27.70
N VAL A 194 13.35 5.49 26.41
CA VAL A 194 13.37 4.38 25.44
C VAL A 194 14.33 3.29 25.87
N LYS A 195 15.57 3.64 26.24
CA LYS A 195 16.57 2.67 26.70
C LYS A 195 16.09 1.89 27.93
N ALA A 196 15.51 2.58 28.92
CA ALA A 196 14.98 1.93 30.11
C ALA A 196 13.84 0.96 29.78
N ARG A 197 12.93 1.33 28.85
CA ARG A 197 11.83 0.47 28.43
C ARG A 197 12.32 -0.74 27.62
N MET A 198 13.26 -0.56 26.71
CA MET A 198 13.89 -1.67 25.96
C MET A 198 14.56 -2.69 26.88
N GLN A 199 15.30 -2.23 27.89
CA GLN A 199 15.89 -3.11 28.90
C GLN A 199 14.82 -3.91 29.66
N SER A 200 13.72 -3.25 30.04
CA SER A 200 12.60 -3.94 30.69
C SER A 200 11.95 -4.99 29.80
N THR A 201 11.79 -4.73 28.49
CA THR A 201 11.18 -5.67 27.55
C THR A 201 12.10 -6.86 27.29
N ALA A 202 13.41 -6.66 27.15
CA ALA A 202 14.38 -7.75 26.99
C ALA A 202 14.42 -8.65 28.24
N GLU A 203 14.35 -8.06 29.43
CA GLU A 203 14.29 -8.83 30.68
C GLU A 203 13.01 -9.66 30.78
N GLN A 204 11.86 -9.16 30.30
CA GLN A 204 10.63 -9.94 30.19
C GLN A 204 10.79 -11.13 29.24
N CYS A 205 11.45 -10.94 28.09
CA CYS A 205 11.77 -12.03 27.17
C CYS A 205 12.61 -13.11 27.86
N ARG A 206 13.66 -12.70 28.59
CA ARG A 206 14.52 -13.61 29.35
C ARG A 206 13.77 -14.40 30.42
N MET A 207 12.85 -13.76 31.15
CA MET A 207 12.02 -14.44 32.15
C MET A 207 11.13 -15.53 31.56
N GLU A 208 10.73 -15.40 30.28
CA GLU A 208 9.94 -16.41 29.56
C GLU A 208 10.81 -17.42 28.77
N GLY A 209 12.13 -17.42 29.02
CA GLY A 209 13.07 -18.41 28.47
C GLY A 209 13.69 -18.02 27.13
N GLN A 210 13.60 -16.74 26.73
CA GLN A 210 14.17 -16.21 25.49
C GLN A 210 15.39 -15.34 25.82
N ASP A 211 16.60 -15.80 25.54
CA ASP A 211 17.84 -15.11 25.92
C ASP A 211 18.29 -14.09 24.86
N PHE A 212 17.41 -13.12 24.54
CA PHE A 212 17.74 -12.00 23.65
C PHE A 212 18.29 -10.80 24.41
N THR A 213 19.27 -10.14 23.83
CA THR A 213 19.72 -8.81 24.23
C THR A 213 18.66 -7.75 23.89
N PRO A 214 18.70 -6.56 24.52
CA PRO A 214 17.84 -5.44 24.13
C PRO A 214 17.94 -5.08 22.65
N GLU A 215 19.13 -5.13 22.08
CA GLU A 215 19.41 -4.84 20.68
C GLU A 215 18.79 -5.91 19.75
N GLU A 216 18.94 -7.19 20.04
CA GLU A 216 18.29 -8.29 19.29
C GLU A 216 16.75 -8.21 19.39
N THR A 217 16.22 -7.88 20.58
CA THR A 217 14.78 -7.69 20.79
C THR A 217 14.24 -6.53 19.94
N ALA A 218 14.96 -5.41 19.91
CA ALA A 218 14.64 -4.26 19.07
C ALA A 218 14.69 -4.61 17.57
N GLU A 219 15.74 -5.29 17.12
CA GLU A 219 15.86 -5.72 15.73
C GLU A 219 14.73 -6.68 15.34
N GLY A 220 14.34 -7.61 16.23
CA GLY A 220 13.21 -8.52 16.04
C GLY A 220 11.87 -7.78 15.81
N PHE A 221 11.61 -6.70 16.55
CA PHE A 221 10.42 -5.87 16.30
C PHE A 221 10.43 -5.24 14.90
N LEU A 222 11.58 -4.75 14.43
CA LEU A 222 11.68 -4.21 13.07
C LEU A 222 11.52 -5.30 12.01
N GLN A 223 12.08 -6.48 12.22
CA GLN A 223 11.92 -7.61 11.30
C GLN A 223 10.45 -7.99 11.13
N ILE A 224 9.70 -8.10 12.22
CA ILE A 224 8.25 -8.37 12.21
C ILE A 224 7.48 -7.25 11.51
N THR A 225 7.80 -5.99 11.84
CA THR A 225 7.13 -4.83 11.23
C THR A 225 7.37 -4.78 9.72
N ASN A 226 8.62 -4.95 9.28
CA ASN A 226 8.99 -4.98 7.87
C ASN A 226 8.34 -6.14 7.13
N LEU A 227 8.26 -7.33 7.75
CA LEU A 227 7.57 -8.48 7.17
C LEU A 227 6.08 -8.21 6.93
N LYS A 228 5.39 -7.63 7.91
CA LYS A 228 3.96 -7.28 7.75
C LYS A 228 3.76 -6.30 6.59
N MET A 229 4.62 -5.29 6.49
CA MET A 229 4.56 -4.32 5.40
C MET A 229 4.89 -4.94 4.03
N ALA A 230 5.93 -5.77 3.94
CA ALA A 230 6.27 -6.48 2.71
C ALA A 230 5.17 -7.47 2.29
N GLN A 231 4.52 -8.15 3.23
CA GLN A 231 3.43 -9.07 2.94
C GLN A 231 2.23 -8.34 2.32
N ALA A 232 1.85 -7.20 2.88
CA ALA A 232 0.79 -6.37 2.33
C ALA A 232 1.13 -5.81 0.93
N ILE A 233 2.40 -5.49 0.67
CA ILE A 233 2.85 -5.15 -0.69
C ILE A 233 2.68 -6.33 -1.66
N LYS A 234 3.00 -7.56 -1.23
CA LYS A 234 2.74 -8.77 -2.03
C LYS A 234 1.24 -8.98 -2.28
N GLU A 235 0.38 -8.66 -1.33
CA GLU A 235 -1.07 -8.77 -1.48
C GLU A 235 -1.63 -7.80 -2.53
N VAL A 236 -1.10 -6.58 -2.63
CA VAL A 236 -1.50 -5.60 -3.65
C VAL A 236 -1.01 -5.96 -5.06
N SER A 237 -0.02 -6.85 -5.20
CA SER A 237 0.67 -7.12 -6.46
C SER A 237 0.55 -8.58 -6.93
N VAL A 238 1.09 -9.52 -6.15
CA VAL A 238 1.17 -10.95 -6.48
C VAL A 238 -0.21 -11.59 -6.47
N ALA A 239 -1.10 -11.19 -5.56
CA ALA A 239 -2.48 -11.70 -5.54
C ALA A 239 -3.28 -11.35 -6.81
N GLN A 240 -2.74 -10.46 -7.66
CA GLN A 240 -3.32 -10.06 -8.94
C GLN A 240 -2.48 -10.51 -10.14
N GLY A 241 -1.51 -11.41 -9.94
CA GLY A 241 -0.70 -11.99 -11.00
C GLY A 241 0.52 -11.15 -11.42
N HIS A 242 0.94 -10.15 -10.62
CA HIS A 242 2.10 -9.31 -10.92
C HIS A 242 3.35 -9.71 -10.13
N ASP A 243 4.52 -9.70 -10.79
CA ASP A 243 5.81 -9.92 -10.13
C ASP A 243 6.40 -8.60 -9.63
N VAL A 244 6.46 -8.43 -8.31
CA VAL A 244 7.00 -7.21 -7.67
C VAL A 244 8.46 -6.92 -8.00
N ARG A 245 9.25 -7.92 -8.40
CA ARG A 245 10.69 -7.76 -8.63
C ARG A 245 11.00 -6.84 -9.82
N ASP A 246 10.03 -6.67 -10.71
CA ASP A 246 10.11 -5.79 -11.88
C ASP A 246 9.76 -4.32 -11.58
N TYR A 247 9.32 -4.02 -10.35
CA TYR A 247 8.83 -2.70 -9.98
C TYR A 247 9.93 -1.85 -9.33
N LEU A 248 9.81 -0.53 -9.49
CA LEU A 248 10.48 0.46 -8.65
C LEU A 248 9.71 0.59 -7.33
N LEU A 249 10.41 0.50 -6.19
CA LEU A 249 9.80 0.83 -4.89
C LEU A 249 9.94 2.33 -4.62
N CYS A 250 8.86 3.10 -4.75
CA CYS A 250 8.82 4.51 -4.39
C CYS A 250 8.44 4.64 -2.91
N CYS A 251 9.42 4.94 -2.06
CA CYS A 251 9.24 5.08 -0.62
C CYS A 251 9.06 6.55 -0.24
N PHE A 252 8.00 6.82 0.52
CA PHE A 252 7.67 8.15 1.01
C PHE A 252 6.98 8.09 2.38
N GLY A 253 6.57 9.25 2.88
CA GLY A 253 6.18 9.40 4.28
C GLY A 253 7.39 9.54 5.20
N GLY A 254 7.18 10.15 6.36
CA GLY A 254 8.27 10.52 7.27
C GLY A 254 9.06 9.35 7.85
N ALA A 255 8.46 8.15 7.89
CA ALA A 255 9.11 6.94 8.40
C ALA A 255 9.59 5.99 7.28
N GLY A 256 9.13 6.15 6.04
CA GLY A 256 9.36 5.15 4.98
C GLY A 256 10.83 4.89 4.67
N GLY A 257 11.66 5.93 4.66
CA GLY A 257 13.11 5.83 4.40
C GLY A 257 13.88 4.95 5.39
N GLN A 258 13.34 4.71 6.59
CA GLN A 258 13.98 3.88 7.62
C GLN A 258 13.79 2.37 7.37
N HIS A 259 12.78 2.02 6.56
CA HIS A 259 12.34 0.64 6.31
C HIS A 259 12.52 0.19 4.86
N ALA A 260 12.80 1.13 3.95
CA ALA A 260 12.86 0.91 2.51
C ALA A 260 13.79 -0.25 2.09
N CYS A 261 15.03 -0.27 2.57
CA CYS A 261 16.01 -1.31 2.22
C CYS A 261 15.55 -2.71 2.64
N ALA A 262 15.08 -2.86 3.89
CA ALA A 262 14.58 -4.13 4.40
C ALA A 262 13.36 -4.64 3.61
N ILE A 263 12.41 -3.75 3.30
CA ILE A 263 11.24 -4.09 2.49
C ILE A 263 11.66 -4.54 1.08
N ALA A 264 12.51 -3.76 0.42
CA ALA A 264 13.00 -4.11 -0.92
C ALA A 264 13.68 -5.48 -0.93
N ARG A 265 14.53 -5.78 0.07
CA ARG A 265 15.18 -7.10 0.21
C ARG A 265 14.15 -8.23 0.37
N GLN A 266 13.14 -8.06 1.21
CA GLN A 266 12.10 -9.08 1.43
C GLN A 266 11.21 -9.33 0.21
N LEU A 267 11.05 -8.30 -0.64
CA LEU A 267 10.28 -8.38 -1.89
C LEU A 267 11.13 -8.81 -3.08
N GLY A 268 12.46 -8.76 -2.97
CA GLY A 268 13.37 -8.95 -4.10
C GLY A 268 13.39 -7.77 -5.09
N ILE A 269 12.97 -6.58 -4.65
CA ILE A 269 12.99 -5.36 -5.46
C ILE A 269 14.41 -4.81 -5.49
N LYS A 270 14.93 -4.52 -6.69
CA LYS A 270 16.32 -4.11 -6.89
C LYS A 270 16.56 -2.61 -6.74
N LYS A 271 15.54 -1.79 -7.00
CA LYS A 271 15.69 -0.33 -7.05
C LYS A 271 14.62 0.34 -6.20
N ILE A 272 15.06 1.30 -5.40
CA ILE A 272 14.23 2.14 -4.54
C ILE A 272 14.41 3.58 -4.98
N LEU A 273 13.33 4.36 -4.93
CA LEU A 273 13.31 5.79 -5.15
C LEU A 273 12.79 6.50 -3.89
N ILE A 274 13.49 7.55 -3.47
CA ILE A 274 13.08 8.45 -2.39
C ILE A 274 13.17 9.89 -2.90
N HIS A 275 11.98 10.48 -3.10
CA HIS A 275 11.84 11.85 -3.59
C HIS A 275 12.32 12.88 -2.56
N PRO A 276 12.91 14.03 -2.94
CA PRO A 276 13.30 15.08 -1.98
C PRO A 276 12.14 15.61 -1.13
N PHE A 277 10.91 15.42 -1.60
CA PHE A 277 9.68 15.75 -0.88
C PHE A 277 8.98 14.53 -0.28
N ALA A 278 9.70 13.43 -0.01
CA ALA A 278 9.14 12.17 0.49
C ALA A 278 8.17 12.36 1.67
N GLY A 279 8.53 13.16 2.68
CA GLY A 279 7.66 13.43 3.83
C GLY A 279 6.37 14.22 3.51
N VAL A 280 6.26 14.84 2.33
CA VAL A 280 5.07 15.60 1.87
C VAL A 280 4.66 15.22 0.45
N LEU A 281 4.98 14.00 0.02
CA LEU A 281 4.85 13.59 -1.39
C LEU A 281 3.40 13.63 -1.89
N SER A 282 2.44 13.37 -1.01
CA SER A 282 1.01 13.49 -1.32
C SER A 282 0.63 14.92 -1.71
N ALA A 283 1.18 15.95 -1.05
CA ALA A 283 0.93 17.34 -1.44
C ALA A 283 1.57 17.67 -2.80
N TYR A 284 2.78 17.16 -3.06
CA TYR A 284 3.40 17.25 -4.37
C TYR A 284 2.55 16.57 -5.45
N GLY A 285 2.01 15.38 -5.17
CA GLY A 285 1.10 14.64 -6.03
C GLY A 285 -0.15 15.42 -6.40
N MET A 286 -0.73 16.16 -5.44
CA MET A 286 -1.84 17.07 -5.72
C MET A 286 -1.46 18.17 -6.72
N GLY A 287 -0.22 18.65 -6.67
CA GLY A 287 0.29 19.69 -7.57
C GLY A 287 0.58 19.22 -9.01
N VAL A 288 0.79 17.92 -9.22
CA VAL A 288 1.08 17.32 -10.54
C VAL A 288 -0.05 16.43 -11.08
N ALA A 289 -1.21 16.45 -10.40
CA ALA A 289 -2.37 15.66 -10.79
C ALA A 289 -3.13 16.28 -11.96
N ASP A 290 -3.72 15.42 -12.78
CA ASP A 290 -4.65 15.84 -13.84
C ASP A 290 -6.03 16.17 -13.24
N THR A 291 -6.82 16.97 -13.95
CA THR A 291 -8.27 17.01 -13.71
C THR A 291 -8.89 15.81 -14.39
N VAL A 292 -9.70 15.03 -13.67
CA VAL A 292 -10.34 13.83 -14.20
C VAL A 292 -11.84 13.87 -13.94
N TRP A 293 -12.61 13.58 -14.98
CA TRP A 293 -14.02 13.24 -14.89
C TRP A 293 -14.23 11.78 -15.29
N GLU A 294 -15.06 11.08 -14.53
CA GLU A 294 -15.47 9.71 -14.85
C GLU A 294 -17.00 9.61 -14.85
N GLY A 295 -17.54 9.08 -15.93
CA GLY A 295 -18.97 8.82 -16.11
C GLY A 295 -19.22 7.34 -16.41
N SER A 296 -20.39 6.84 -16.01
CA SER A 296 -20.80 5.47 -16.29
C SER A 296 -22.29 5.38 -16.64
N CYS A 297 -22.63 4.45 -17.54
CA CYS A 297 -24.00 4.17 -17.92
C CYS A 297 -24.26 2.65 -17.86
N PRO A 298 -25.23 2.17 -17.05
CA PRO A 298 -25.62 0.76 -17.01
C PRO A 298 -26.27 0.31 -18.33
N ILE A 299 -25.85 -0.84 -18.85
CA ILE A 299 -26.27 -1.37 -20.15
C ILE A 299 -27.28 -2.54 -20.03
N GLY A 300 -27.32 -3.22 -18.87
CA GLY A 300 -28.38 -4.19 -18.56
C GLY A 300 -28.10 -5.65 -18.94
N GLN A 301 -26.85 -6.12 -18.74
CA GLN A 301 -26.45 -7.53 -18.91
C GLN A 301 -26.64 -8.05 -20.35
N LEU A 302 -26.21 -7.27 -21.34
CA LEU A 302 -26.20 -7.71 -22.73
C LEU A 302 -25.07 -8.73 -22.96
N HIS A 303 -25.27 -9.74 -23.79
CA HIS A 303 -24.16 -10.61 -24.19
C HIS A 303 -23.12 -9.84 -25.00
N LEU A 304 -21.85 -10.16 -24.82
CA LEU A 304 -20.78 -9.62 -25.65
C LEU A 304 -20.89 -10.19 -27.07
N ASN A 305 -21.29 -9.36 -28.03
CA ASN A 305 -21.33 -9.64 -29.46
C ASN A 305 -21.30 -8.32 -30.26
N GLU A 306 -21.06 -8.41 -31.57
CA GLU A 306 -20.93 -7.22 -32.44
C GLU A 306 -22.15 -6.31 -32.42
N GLU A 307 -23.37 -6.87 -32.48
CA GLU A 307 -24.63 -6.09 -32.46
C GLU A 307 -24.78 -5.27 -31.18
N ASN A 308 -24.49 -5.89 -30.03
CA ASN A 308 -24.57 -5.23 -28.74
C ASN A 308 -23.45 -4.21 -28.56
N LEU A 309 -22.24 -4.46 -29.05
CA LEU A 309 -21.15 -3.47 -29.04
C LEU A 309 -21.49 -2.25 -29.89
N ASP A 310 -22.11 -2.44 -31.05
CA ASP A 310 -22.59 -1.33 -31.90
C ASP A 310 -23.63 -0.47 -31.18
N SER A 311 -24.49 -1.07 -30.36
CA SER A 311 -25.48 -0.34 -29.56
C SER A 311 -24.86 0.57 -28.48
N LEU A 312 -23.59 0.36 -28.11
CA LEU A 312 -22.89 1.15 -27.08
C LEU A 312 -22.32 2.47 -27.60
N LYS A 313 -22.28 2.68 -28.92
CA LYS A 313 -21.74 3.91 -29.53
C LYS A 313 -22.41 5.16 -28.98
N THR A 314 -23.74 5.19 -28.93
CA THR A 314 -24.48 6.35 -28.41
C THR A 314 -24.26 6.58 -26.90
N PRO A 315 -24.38 5.56 -26.02
CA PRO A 315 -24.00 5.71 -24.61
C PRO A 315 -22.58 6.27 -24.39
N PHE A 316 -21.59 5.80 -25.16
CA PHE A 316 -20.23 6.33 -25.09
C PHE A 316 -20.18 7.80 -25.53
N GLU A 317 -20.70 8.15 -26.70
CA GLU A 317 -20.71 9.52 -27.22
C GLU A 317 -21.38 10.52 -26.27
N ASP A 318 -22.47 10.11 -25.61
CA ASP A 318 -23.17 10.94 -24.64
C ASP A 318 -22.32 11.22 -23.38
N LEU A 319 -21.67 10.19 -22.82
CA LEU A 319 -20.77 10.32 -21.69
C LEU A 319 -19.52 11.14 -22.05
N GLU A 320 -18.93 10.90 -23.22
CA GLU A 320 -17.78 11.67 -23.71
C GLU A 320 -18.11 13.15 -23.84
N ARG A 321 -19.28 13.47 -24.42
CA ARG A 321 -19.72 14.86 -24.55
C ARG A 321 -19.91 15.53 -23.19
N GLU A 322 -20.50 14.83 -22.22
CA GLU A 322 -20.67 15.34 -20.86
C GLU A 322 -19.31 15.63 -20.20
N GLY A 323 -18.40 14.66 -20.22
CA GLY A 323 -17.08 14.78 -19.62
C GLY A 323 -16.22 15.87 -20.26
N VAL A 324 -16.15 15.91 -21.59
CA VAL A 324 -15.39 16.93 -22.33
C VAL A 324 -15.93 18.33 -22.03
N THR A 325 -17.26 18.51 -22.00
CA THR A 325 -17.87 19.81 -21.67
C THR A 325 -17.50 20.25 -20.26
N LEU A 326 -17.46 19.32 -19.30
CA LEU A 326 -17.07 19.63 -17.93
C LEU A 326 -15.59 20.02 -17.84
N ILE A 327 -14.69 19.27 -18.47
CA ILE A 327 -13.25 19.53 -18.45
C ILE A 327 -12.92 20.84 -19.18
N GLU A 328 -13.56 21.14 -20.32
CA GLU A 328 -13.43 22.43 -21.02
C GLU A 328 -13.88 23.59 -20.12
N SER A 329 -14.93 23.41 -19.30
CA SER A 329 -15.39 24.42 -18.35
C SER A 329 -14.38 24.71 -17.21
N GLU A 330 -13.42 23.81 -17.00
CA GLU A 330 -12.32 23.97 -16.03
C GLU A 330 -11.06 24.60 -16.65
N GLY A 331 -11.14 25.06 -17.91
CA GLY A 331 -10.13 25.86 -18.56
C GLY A 331 -9.15 25.09 -19.47
N PHE A 332 -9.38 23.80 -19.69
CA PHE A 332 -8.56 23.00 -20.60
C PHE A 332 -8.99 23.20 -22.05
N THR A 333 -8.02 23.29 -22.97
CA THR A 333 -8.29 23.28 -24.41
C THR A 333 -8.32 21.84 -24.93
N ARG A 334 -8.97 21.62 -26.07
CA ARG A 334 -9.19 20.28 -26.66
C ARG A 334 -7.91 19.45 -26.81
N ASP A 335 -6.78 20.10 -27.12
CA ASP A 335 -5.49 19.44 -27.34
C ASP A 335 -4.90 18.81 -26.06
N TRP A 336 -5.38 19.23 -24.88
CA TRP A 336 -4.97 18.73 -23.57
C TRP A 336 -6.01 17.79 -22.94
N ILE A 337 -7.04 17.41 -23.70
CA ILE A 337 -8.10 16.53 -23.24
C ILE A 337 -7.91 15.15 -23.87
N GLU A 338 -7.73 14.15 -23.02
CA GLU A 338 -7.73 12.74 -23.40
C GLU A 338 -9.02 12.07 -22.95
N THR A 339 -9.52 11.14 -23.76
CA THR A 339 -10.73 10.38 -23.49
C THR A 339 -10.45 8.89 -23.60
N GLN A 340 -10.91 8.11 -22.62
CA GLN A 340 -10.77 6.66 -22.59
C GLN A 340 -12.12 5.99 -22.39
N ARG A 341 -12.41 4.98 -23.21
CA ARG A 341 -13.61 4.12 -23.09
C ARG A 341 -13.28 2.84 -22.37
N LYS A 342 -14.15 2.41 -21.46
CA LYS A 342 -14.02 1.16 -20.71
C LYS A 342 -15.34 0.39 -20.66
N LEU A 343 -15.25 -0.93 -20.61
CA LEU A 343 -16.39 -1.82 -20.39
C LEU A 343 -16.18 -2.68 -19.14
N ASP A 344 -17.23 -2.81 -18.33
CA ASP A 344 -17.25 -3.81 -17.26
C ASP A 344 -17.89 -5.09 -17.78
N LEU A 345 -17.07 -6.13 -17.89
CA LEU A 345 -17.44 -7.43 -18.44
C LEU A 345 -17.36 -8.51 -17.37
N ARG A 346 -18.20 -9.55 -17.48
CA ARG A 346 -18.08 -10.75 -16.64
C ARG A 346 -18.60 -11.99 -17.34
N TYR A 347 -18.21 -13.17 -16.86
CA TYR A 347 -18.87 -14.40 -17.27
C TYR A 347 -20.30 -14.45 -16.74
N VAL A 348 -21.25 -14.91 -17.55
CA VAL A 348 -22.66 -15.05 -17.16
C VAL A 348 -22.79 -15.85 -15.87
N GLY A 349 -23.53 -15.32 -14.89
CA GLY A 349 -23.77 -15.92 -13.58
C GLY A 349 -22.61 -15.77 -12.58
N THR A 350 -21.49 -15.14 -12.97
CA THR A 350 -20.59 -14.55 -11.97
C THR A 350 -21.11 -13.17 -11.58
N GLU A 351 -20.64 -12.61 -10.47
CA GLU A 351 -21.09 -11.31 -10.00
C GLU A 351 -20.00 -10.23 -10.02
N THR A 352 -18.73 -10.61 -10.16
CA THR A 352 -17.58 -9.70 -10.13
C THR A 352 -17.18 -9.33 -11.56
N PRO A 353 -17.32 -8.07 -11.99
CA PRO A 353 -16.84 -7.64 -13.29
C PRO A 353 -15.34 -7.37 -13.32
N ILE A 354 -14.78 -7.48 -14.51
CA ILE A 354 -13.47 -6.98 -14.89
C ILE A 354 -13.71 -5.75 -15.77
N THR A 355 -13.16 -4.60 -15.37
CA THR A 355 -13.16 -3.38 -16.18
C THR A 355 -12.01 -3.45 -17.18
N LEU A 356 -12.33 -3.36 -18.47
CA LEU A 356 -11.36 -3.36 -19.55
C LEU A 356 -11.35 -2.02 -20.26
N LEU A 357 -10.16 -1.50 -20.53
CA LEU A 357 -9.94 -0.44 -21.50
C LEU A 357 -10.31 -0.96 -22.90
N GLU A 358 -10.81 -0.07 -23.76
CA GLU A 358 -11.03 -0.36 -25.18
C GLU A 358 -9.73 -0.88 -25.81
N PRO A 359 -9.70 -2.14 -26.30
CA PRO A 359 -8.51 -2.70 -26.91
C PRO A 359 -8.29 -2.09 -28.31
N GLU A 360 -7.02 -1.92 -28.71
CA GLU A 360 -6.66 -1.30 -30.00
C GLU A 360 -7.23 -2.05 -31.22
N ASP A 361 -7.37 -3.38 -31.12
CA ASP A 361 -7.95 -4.25 -32.15
C ASP A 361 -9.48 -4.39 -32.04
N GLY A 362 -10.10 -3.81 -31.01
CA GLY A 362 -11.53 -3.91 -30.72
C GLY A 362 -11.98 -5.27 -30.15
N ASP A 363 -11.06 -6.20 -29.89
CA ASP A 363 -11.38 -7.56 -29.42
C ASP A 363 -11.51 -7.62 -27.88
N TYR A 364 -12.69 -7.20 -27.39
CA TYR A 364 -13.03 -7.27 -25.97
C TYR A 364 -13.09 -8.70 -25.41
N GLU A 365 -13.40 -9.71 -26.24
CA GLU A 365 -13.52 -11.09 -25.77
C GLU A 365 -12.14 -11.63 -25.41
N LYS A 366 -11.17 -11.49 -26.32
CA LYS A 366 -9.79 -11.89 -26.07
C LYS A 366 -9.19 -11.12 -24.89
N ALA A 367 -9.36 -9.80 -24.87
CA ALA A 367 -8.86 -8.96 -23.76
C ALA A 367 -9.44 -9.41 -22.40
N PHE A 368 -10.72 -9.79 -22.36
CA PHE A 368 -11.35 -10.31 -21.14
C PHE A 368 -10.78 -11.67 -20.72
N VAL A 369 -10.61 -12.59 -21.66
CA VAL A 369 -10.08 -13.93 -21.39
C VAL A 369 -8.65 -13.85 -20.87
N ASP A 370 -7.81 -13.03 -21.49
CA ASP A 370 -6.42 -12.82 -21.08
C ASP A 370 -6.35 -12.21 -19.68
N GLN A 371 -7.14 -11.15 -19.42
CA GLN A 371 -7.18 -10.51 -18.11
C GLN A 371 -7.74 -11.44 -17.02
N HIS A 372 -8.77 -12.23 -17.32
CA HIS A 372 -9.32 -13.21 -16.38
C HIS A 372 -8.31 -14.31 -16.05
N HIS A 373 -7.57 -14.81 -17.04
CA HIS A 373 -6.50 -15.79 -16.83
C HIS A 373 -5.38 -15.21 -15.97
N GLN A 374 -4.97 -13.95 -16.22
CA GLN A 374 -3.96 -13.27 -15.41
C GLN A 374 -4.39 -13.11 -13.95
N LEU A 375 -5.62 -12.64 -13.71
CA LEU A 375 -6.11 -12.36 -12.35
C LEU A 375 -6.43 -13.61 -11.54
N TYR A 376 -6.94 -14.67 -12.18
CA TYR A 376 -7.49 -15.83 -11.47
C TYR A 376 -6.79 -17.15 -11.79
N GLY A 377 -5.86 -17.17 -12.75
CA GLY A 377 -5.07 -18.35 -13.14
C GLY A 377 -5.81 -19.38 -13.99
N TYR A 378 -7.02 -19.08 -14.47
CA TYR A 378 -7.81 -19.98 -15.32
C TYR A 378 -8.82 -19.22 -16.19
N ILE A 379 -9.43 -19.91 -17.15
CA ILE A 379 -10.51 -19.41 -18.02
C ILE A 379 -11.76 -20.30 -17.91
N ARG A 380 -12.93 -19.79 -18.30
CA ARG A 380 -14.17 -20.56 -18.33
C ARG A 380 -14.61 -20.82 -19.76
N GLU A 381 -14.00 -21.84 -20.37
CA GLU A 381 -14.29 -22.21 -21.75
C GLU A 381 -15.80 -22.42 -22.00
N GLY A 382 -16.29 -21.84 -23.10
CA GLY A 382 -17.68 -21.95 -23.54
C GLY A 382 -18.71 -21.20 -22.69
N ARG A 383 -18.29 -20.44 -21.67
CA ARG A 383 -19.22 -19.63 -20.87
C ARG A 383 -19.36 -18.24 -21.48
N PRO A 384 -20.59 -17.77 -21.78
CA PRO A 384 -20.78 -16.45 -22.38
C PRO A 384 -20.32 -15.32 -21.46
N ILE A 385 -19.92 -14.21 -22.08
CA ILE A 385 -19.54 -12.95 -21.41
C ILE A 385 -20.70 -11.96 -21.55
N GLU A 386 -20.98 -11.21 -20.50
CA GLU A 386 -21.99 -10.15 -20.48
C GLU A 386 -21.39 -8.77 -20.14
N ILE A 387 -21.96 -7.74 -20.75
CA ILE A 387 -21.65 -6.32 -20.60
C ILE A 387 -22.57 -5.74 -19.55
N LEU A 388 -22.01 -5.20 -18.47
CA LEU A 388 -22.79 -4.62 -17.38
C LEU A 388 -22.99 -3.13 -17.53
N GLN A 389 -21.91 -2.42 -17.84
CA GLN A 389 -21.86 -0.97 -17.93
C GLN A 389 -20.75 -0.51 -18.86
N CYS A 390 -20.99 0.64 -19.47
CA CYS A 390 -19.95 1.40 -20.16
C CYS A 390 -19.46 2.53 -19.24
N ARG A 391 -18.19 2.85 -19.35
CA ARG A 391 -17.54 3.93 -18.60
C ARG A 391 -16.72 4.79 -19.54
N VAL A 392 -16.70 6.08 -19.28
CA VAL A 392 -15.84 7.04 -19.96
C VAL A 392 -15.06 7.80 -18.92
N GLU A 393 -13.77 7.90 -19.15
CA GLU A 393 -12.88 8.79 -18.43
C GLU A 393 -12.43 9.90 -19.36
N VAL A 394 -12.55 11.15 -18.90
CA VAL A 394 -12.06 12.32 -19.61
C VAL A 394 -11.06 13.03 -18.71
N THR A 395 -9.84 13.22 -19.21
CA THR A 395 -8.69 13.72 -18.47
C THR A 395 -8.20 15.01 -19.09
N GLY A 396 -8.21 16.10 -18.32
CA GLY A 396 -7.49 17.33 -18.65
C GLY A 396 -6.06 17.26 -18.14
N LYS A 397 -5.10 17.15 -19.05
CA LYS A 397 -3.67 17.04 -18.73
C LYS A 397 -3.12 18.33 -18.15
N THR A 398 -2.49 18.24 -16.98
CA THR A 398 -1.85 19.38 -16.33
C THR A 398 -0.51 19.70 -17.01
N GLU A 399 -0.27 20.98 -17.35
CA GLU A 399 0.99 21.45 -17.95
C GLU A 399 2.19 21.47 -16.98
N THR A 400 1.95 21.25 -15.68
CA THR A 400 2.98 21.35 -14.64
C THR A 400 4.02 20.25 -14.78
N ASP A 401 5.23 20.61 -15.20
CA ASP A 401 6.37 19.69 -15.21
C ASP A 401 6.72 19.30 -13.76
N PRO A 402 6.71 17.99 -13.42
CA PRO A 402 7.15 17.47 -12.12
C PRO A 402 8.51 18.02 -11.66
N GLY A 403 9.40 18.39 -12.59
CA GLY A 403 10.72 18.96 -12.34
C GLY A 403 10.75 20.41 -11.85
N GLN A 404 9.71 21.20 -12.10
CA GLN A 404 9.70 22.62 -11.75
C GLN A 404 9.83 22.86 -10.25
N PHE A 405 9.26 21.98 -9.42
CA PHE A 405 9.31 22.13 -7.95
C PHE A 405 10.70 21.81 -7.37
N ILE A 406 11.47 20.96 -8.05
CA ILE A 406 12.76 20.46 -7.57
C ILE A 406 13.87 21.51 -7.69
N ALA A 407 13.80 22.37 -8.71
CA ALA A 407 14.81 23.42 -8.96
C ALA A 407 14.99 24.40 -7.77
N SER A 408 14.02 24.44 -6.85
CA SER A 408 14.06 25.25 -5.62
C SER A 408 14.80 24.60 -4.45
N VAL A 409 15.14 23.30 -4.53
CA VAL A 409 15.82 22.53 -3.47
C VAL A 409 17.34 22.65 -3.63
N GLN A 410 17.86 23.88 -3.63
CA GLN A 410 19.27 24.15 -3.43
C GLN A 410 19.47 24.52 -1.97
N SER A 411 19.98 23.60 -1.16
CA SER A 411 20.45 23.91 0.18
C SER A 411 21.97 24.07 0.17
N GLU A 412 22.46 24.99 1.01
CA GLU A 412 23.89 25.11 1.27
C GLU A 412 24.42 23.81 1.88
N ARG A 413 25.63 23.40 1.46
CA ARG A 413 26.33 22.27 2.07
C ARG A 413 26.63 22.60 3.53
N ILE A 414 26.27 21.68 4.42
CA ILE A 414 26.50 21.81 5.86
C ILE A 414 27.93 21.31 6.19
N GLY A 415 28.48 20.41 5.37
CA GLY A 415 29.93 20.22 5.24
C GLY A 415 30.63 19.47 6.39
N GLN A 416 29.92 18.66 7.18
CA GLN A 416 30.53 17.91 8.28
C GLN A 416 30.32 16.40 8.16
N GLU A 417 31.39 15.65 7.89
CA GLU A 417 31.38 14.18 7.96
C GLU A 417 31.18 13.76 9.42
N ARG A 418 30.02 13.15 9.68
CA ARG A 418 29.62 12.64 11.00
C ARG A 418 29.51 11.12 10.91
N ARG A 419 29.70 10.45 12.03
CA ARG A 419 29.54 9.01 12.16
C ARG A 419 28.74 8.68 13.41
N THR A 420 27.97 7.60 13.34
CA THR A 420 27.18 7.09 14.47
C THR A 420 27.23 5.57 14.51
N SER A 421 26.98 4.99 15.68
CA SER A 421 26.79 3.55 15.82
C SER A 421 25.35 3.20 15.47
N VAL A 422 25.16 2.19 14.63
CA VAL A 422 23.85 1.62 14.28
C VAL A 422 23.91 0.12 14.50
N TYR A 423 22.92 -0.43 15.20
CA TYR A 423 22.81 -1.88 15.38
C TYR A 423 22.02 -2.50 14.21
N PHE A 424 22.63 -3.48 13.56
CA PHE A 424 22.06 -4.15 12.39
C PHE A 424 22.66 -5.55 12.22
N SER A 425 21.82 -6.55 11.91
CA SER A 425 22.21 -7.94 11.68
C SER A 425 23.08 -8.53 12.80
N GLY A 426 22.64 -8.35 14.05
CA GLY A 426 23.31 -8.92 15.22
C GLY A 426 24.52 -8.15 15.75
N ASP A 427 25.01 -7.12 15.05
CA ASP A 427 26.23 -6.40 15.41
C ASP A 427 26.09 -4.87 15.32
N ASN A 428 27.01 -4.16 15.97
CA ASN A 428 27.12 -2.71 15.84
C ASN A 428 27.99 -2.33 14.65
N HIS A 429 27.45 -1.49 13.78
CA HIS A 429 28.14 -0.94 12.61
C HIS A 429 28.36 0.57 12.77
N GLU A 430 29.51 1.05 12.32
CA GLU A 430 29.79 2.48 12.22
C GLU A 430 29.21 3.01 10.91
N ALA A 431 28.14 3.80 10.99
CA ALA A 431 27.44 4.37 9.83
C ALA A 431 27.88 5.80 9.56
N ARG A 432 28.09 6.14 8.28
CA ARG A 432 28.29 7.53 7.84
C ARG A 432 26.98 8.31 7.98
N VAL A 433 27.05 9.54 8.45
CA VAL A 433 25.90 10.45 8.56
C VAL A 433 26.11 11.61 7.61
N LEU A 434 25.22 11.72 6.62
CA LEU A 434 25.30 12.70 5.54
C LEU A 434 23.99 13.47 5.49
N ASN A 435 24.04 14.78 5.27
CA ASN A 435 22.82 15.51 4.90
C ASN A 435 22.57 15.29 3.41
N ARG A 436 21.31 15.17 3.00
CA ARG A 436 20.95 15.02 1.57
C ARG A 436 21.58 16.11 0.70
N SER A 437 21.64 17.34 1.20
CA SER A 437 22.22 18.49 0.51
C SER A 437 23.73 18.48 0.34
N ASP A 438 24.43 17.63 1.09
CA ASP A 438 25.87 17.46 0.93
C ASP A 438 26.22 16.53 -0.24
N LEU A 439 25.24 15.74 -0.73
CA LEU A 439 25.42 14.80 -1.83
C LEU A 439 25.40 15.52 -3.19
N SER A 440 26.38 15.22 -4.03
CA SER A 440 26.47 15.75 -5.39
C SER A 440 25.82 14.79 -6.39
N ALA A 441 25.19 15.31 -7.46
CA ALA A 441 24.69 14.46 -8.55
C ALA A 441 25.78 13.48 -9.03
N GLY A 442 25.43 12.18 -9.09
CA GLY A 442 26.34 11.09 -9.45
C GLY A 442 27.27 10.60 -8.34
N GLU A 443 27.28 11.24 -7.17
CA GLU A 443 27.96 10.73 -5.98
C GLU A 443 27.24 9.48 -5.45
N LYS A 444 28.02 8.46 -5.12
CA LYS A 444 27.54 7.17 -4.61
C LYS A 444 27.95 6.98 -3.16
N VAL A 445 27.01 6.51 -2.35
CA VAL A 445 27.19 6.23 -0.93
C VAL A 445 26.78 4.79 -0.67
N THR A 446 27.75 3.92 -0.49
CA THR A 446 27.50 2.54 -0.05
C THR A 446 27.15 2.52 1.44
N GLY A 447 26.14 1.73 1.81
CA GLY A 447 25.78 1.49 3.20
C GLY A 447 26.90 0.75 3.98
N PRO A 448 26.94 0.84 5.33
CA PRO A 448 25.95 1.47 6.21
C PRO A 448 26.04 3.00 6.23
N ALA A 449 24.94 3.68 5.96
CA ALA A 449 24.85 5.14 6.01
C ALA A 449 23.46 5.64 6.39
N LEU A 450 23.41 6.80 7.04
CA LEU A 450 22.20 7.58 7.29
C LEU A 450 22.24 8.84 6.44
N ILE A 451 21.23 9.01 5.60
CA ILE A 451 21.02 10.25 4.85
C ILE A 451 19.90 11.02 5.55
N LEU A 452 20.27 12.18 6.09
CA LEU A 452 19.37 13.08 6.81
C LEU A 452 18.64 13.99 5.83
N GLU A 453 17.32 14.06 5.99
CA GLU A 453 16.46 14.97 5.25
C GLU A 453 15.80 15.96 6.21
N SER A 454 15.24 17.04 5.66
CA SER A 454 14.47 18.01 6.44
C SER A 454 13.19 17.42 7.04
N ILE A 455 12.65 16.38 6.41
CA ILE A 455 11.34 15.78 6.72
C ILE A 455 11.41 14.26 6.91
N GLY A 456 12.60 13.69 7.08
CA GLY A 456 12.78 12.24 7.19
C GLY A 456 14.23 11.82 7.43
N THR A 457 14.44 10.51 7.53
CA THR A 457 15.77 9.90 7.60
C THR A 457 15.78 8.64 6.76
N VAL A 458 16.77 8.49 5.90
CA VAL A 458 16.95 7.32 5.06
C VAL A 458 18.07 6.46 5.65
N TRP A 459 17.74 5.21 5.94
CA TRP A 459 18.71 4.20 6.36
C TRP A 459 19.16 3.38 5.16
N VAL A 460 20.41 3.59 4.74
CA VAL A 460 21.07 2.84 3.67
C VAL A 460 21.77 1.64 4.31
N GLU A 461 21.14 0.49 4.21
CA GLU A 461 21.64 -0.76 4.79
C GLU A 461 22.93 -1.23 4.11
N PRO A 462 23.79 -1.98 4.82
CA PRO A 462 24.84 -2.78 4.18
C PRO A 462 24.29 -3.57 2.99
N GLY A 463 25.01 -3.54 1.86
CA GLY A 463 24.60 -4.18 0.62
C GLY A 463 23.74 -3.32 -0.31
N PHE A 464 23.40 -2.09 0.09
CA PHE A 464 22.78 -1.07 -0.75
C PHE A 464 23.76 0.06 -1.08
N GLU A 465 23.56 0.68 -2.25
CA GLU A 465 24.25 1.89 -2.68
C GLU A 465 23.23 2.97 -2.97
N ALA A 466 23.35 4.12 -2.31
CA ALA A 466 22.54 5.29 -2.56
C ALA A 466 23.25 6.24 -3.54
N GLY A 467 22.51 6.83 -4.47
CA GLY A 467 23.01 7.84 -5.39
C GLY A 467 21.96 8.91 -5.66
N ILE A 468 22.39 10.17 -5.74
CA ILE A 468 21.51 11.29 -6.05
C ILE A 468 21.56 11.61 -7.55
N GLY A 469 20.38 11.73 -8.17
CA GLY A 469 20.21 12.14 -9.57
C GLY A 469 20.40 13.65 -9.77
N GLU A 470 20.47 14.10 -11.03
CA GLU A 470 20.58 15.52 -11.39
C GLU A 470 19.36 16.35 -10.94
N ASP A 471 18.24 15.67 -10.75
CA ASP A 471 16.95 16.14 -10.30
C ASP A 471 16.75 15.95 -8.79
N GLN A 472 17.84 15.79 -8.03
CA GLN A 472 17.84 15.63 -6.59
C GLN A 472 17.04 14.43 -6.07
N ASN A 473 16.58 13.50 -6.91
CA ASN A 473 15.97 12.24 -6.48
C ASN A 473 17.04 11.28 -5.96
N LEU A 474 16.73 10.56 -4.89
CA LEU A 474 17.67 9.61 -4.28
C LEU A 474 17.26 8.20 -4.69
N PHE A 475 18.14 7.54 -5.42
CA PHE A 475 17.99 6.14 -5.82
C PHE A 475 18.83 5.26 -4.90
N LEU A 476 18.26 4.15 -4.44
CA LEU A 476 19.04 3.11 -3.77
C LEU A 476 18.99 1.86 -4.64
N ASP A 477 20.17 1.36 -4.99
CA ASP A 477 20.35 0.13 -5.73
C ASP A 477 20.81 -0.97 -4.77
N TRP A 478 20.16 -2.13 -4.84
CA TRP A 478 20.60 -3.31 -4.14
C TRP A 478 21.77 -3.95 -4.91
N ILE A 479 22.99 -3.81 -4.37
CA ILE A 479 24.25 -4.18 -5.06
C ILE A 479 24.83 -5.53 -4.64
N SER A 480 24.31 -6.13 -3.56
CA SER A 480 24.75 -7.44 -3.09
C SER A 480 23.73 -8.50 -3.52
N GLU A 481 24.16 -9.45 -4.36
CA GLU A 481 23.40 -10.69 -4.60
C GLU A 481 23.56 -11.69 -3.45
N ASP A 482 23.97 -11.24 -2.27
CA ASP A 482 23.72 -12.00 -1.04
C ASP A 482 22.20 -11.98 -0.82
N HIS A 483 21.53 -12.87 -1.55
CA HIS A 483 20.51 -13.71 -0.96
C HIS A 483 21.20 -14.47 0.18
N SER A 484 21.57 -13.78 1.26
CA SER A 484 21.75 -14.49 2.52
C SER A 484 20.37 -15.12 2.72
N GLU A 485 20.24 -16.39 2.34
CA GLU A 485 19.17 -17.23 2.80
C GLU A 485 19.12 -16.94 4.28
N THR A 486 18.06 -16.26 4.72
CA THR A 486 17.79 -16.17 6.15
C THR A 486 17.78 -17.63 6.56
N ASN A 487 18.83 -18.06 7.26
CA ASN A 487 18.98 -19.44 7.69
C ASN A 487 17.89 -19.65 8.73
N TYR A 488 16.67 -19.91 8.26
CA TYR A 488 15.54 -20.22 9.10
C TYR A 488 15.88 -21.57 9.73
N THR A 489 16.25 -21.52 11.00
CA THR A 489 16.46 -22.74 11.77
C THR A 489 15.10 -23.35 12.06
N THR A 490 15.05 -24.65 12.31
CA THR A 490 13.85 -25.30 12.85
C THR A 490 13.70 -25.04 14.36
N GLU A 491 14.58 -24.25 14.96
CA GLU A 491 14.48 -23.87 16.36
C GLU A 491 13.37 -22.83 16.51
N SER A 492 12.53 -23.03 17.52
CA SER A 492 11.36 -22.19 17.75
C SER A 492 11.76 -20.95 18.54
N ASP A 493 12.06 -19.86 17.84
CA ASP A 493 12.25 -18.54 18.44
C ASP A 493 11.04 -17.60 18.18
N PRO A 494 10.78 -16.61 19.06
CA PRO A 494 9.64 -15.69 18.96
C PRO A 494 9.58 -14.90 17.65
N ILE A 495 10.73 -14.59 17.04
CA ILE A 495 10.79 -13.85 15.79
C ILE A 495 10.37 -14.78 14.66
N SER A 496 11.00 -15.95 14.54
CA SER A 496 10.66 -16.95 13.52
C SER A 496 9.20 -17.41 13.62
N LEU A 497 8.69 -17.62 14.84
CA LEU A 497 7.29 -17.97 15.07
C LEU A 497 6.33 -16.95 14.47
N GLU A 498 6.58 -15.65 14.71
CA GLU A 498 5.73 -14.59 14.18
C GLU A 498 5.90 -14.45 12.65
N VAL A 499 7.13 -14.60 12.14
CA VAL A 499 7.42 -14.57 10.71
C VAL A 499 6.63 -15.66 9.97
N PHE A 500 6.75 -16.92 10.40
CA PHE A 500 6.07 -18.04 9.77
C PHE A 500 4.54 -17.98 9.96
N ASN A 501 4.07 -17.52 11.11
CA ASN A 501 2.64 -17.31 11.33
C ASN A 501 2.03 -16.35 10.29
N ASN A 502 2.68 -15.21 10.04
CA ASN A 502 2.21 -14.25 9.03
C ASN A 502 2.24 -14.84 7.61
N LEU A 503 3.29 -15.57 7.25
CA LEU A 503 3.41 -16.21 5.94
C LEU A 503 2.32 -17.25 5.68
N PHE A 504 2.09 -18.18 6.62
CA PHE A 504 1.07 -19.22 6.44
C PHE A 504 -0.36 -18.68 6.49
N MET A 505 -0.63 -17.67 7.33
CA MET A 505 -1.94 -17.02 7.36
C MET A 505 -2.28 -16.35 6.03
N SER A 506 -1.33 -15.62 5.44
CA SER A 506 -1.58 -14.96 4.15
C SER A 506 -1.91 -15.94 3.03
N ILE A 507 -1.30 -17.13 3.00
CA ILE A 507 -1.67 -18.19 2.04
C ILE A 507 -3.15 -18.57 2.19
N ALA A 508 -3.61 -18.82 3.42
CA ALA A 508 -4.99 -19.21 3.68
C ALA A 508 -5.99 -18.10 3.29
N GLU A 509 -5.66 -16.85 3.58
CA GLU A 509 -6.49 -15.68 3.25
C GLU A 509 -6.55 -15.41 1.74
N GLN A 510 -5.44 -15.57 1.02
CA GLN A 510 -5.39 -15.44 -0.44
C GLN A 510 -6.23 -16.52 -1.12
N MET A 511 -6.13 -17.78 -0.67
CA MET A 511 -7.00 -18.87 -1.16
C MET A 511 -8.48 -18.51 -1.02
N GLY A 512 -8.87 -17.98 0.15
CA GLY A 512 -10.25 -17.59 0.42
C GLY A 512 -10.73 -16.42 -0.44
N THR A 513 -9.86 -15.45 -0.68
CA THR A 513 -10.15 -14.28 -1.52
C THR A 513 -10.44 -14.69 -2.96
N ILE A 514 -9.57 -15.53 -3.56
CA ILE A 514 -9.76 -16.02 -4.93
C ILE A 514 -11.02 -16.88 -5.06
N LEU A 515 -11.28 -17.75 -4.08
CA LEU A 515 -12.50 -18.57 -4.05
C LEU A 515 -13.76 -17.68 -4.02
N ARG A 516 -13.75 -16.63 -3.19
CA ARG A 516 -14.86 -15.66 -3.09
C ARG A 516 -15.08 -14.90 -4.39
N LEU A 517 -14.01 -14.35 -4.98
CA LEU A 517 -14.09 -13.48 -6.17
C LEU A 517 -14.59 -14.23 -7.41
N THR A 518 -14.26 -15.52 -7.50
CA THR A 518 -14.61 -16.36 -8.64
C THR A 518 -15.87 -17.21 -8.43
N SER A 519 -16.45 -17.20 -7.24
CA SER A 519 -17.64 -18.00 -6.94
C SER A 519 -18.88 -17.55 -7.72
N VAL A 520 -19.66 -18.54 -8.17
CA VAL A 520 -21.05 -18.37 -8.66
C VAL A 520 -22.06 -18.52 -7.52
N SER A 521 -21.67 -19.19 -6.43
CA SER A 521 -22.53 -19.43 -5.28
C SER A 521 -22.62 -18.18 -4.40
N THR A 522 -23.84 -17.70 -4.19
CA THR A 522 -24.15 -16.63 -3.24
C THR A 522 -23.80 -16.99 -1.81
N ASN A 523 -23.85 -18.28 -1.42
CA ASN A 523 -23.42 -18.72 -0.09
C ASN A 523 -21.93 -18.52 0.11
N ILE A 524 -21.09 -18.84 -0.88
CA ILE A 524 -19.65 -18.61 -0.80
C ILE A 524 -19.35 -17.12 -0.87
N LYS A 525 -20.01 -16.37 -1.76
CA LYS A 525 -19.69 -14.95 -1.99
C LYS A 525 -20.15 -14.02 -0.86
N GLU A 526 -21.42 -14.11 -0.49
CA GLU A 526 -22.07 -13.14 0.43
C GLU A 526 -22.09 -13.66 1.87
N ARG A 527 -22.34 -14.96 2.05
CA ARG A 527 -22.37 -15.57 3.39
C ARG A 527 -21.00 -16.05 3.87
N LEU A 528 -20.00 -16.02 2.98
CA LEU A 528 -18.64 -16.53 3.24
C LEU A 528 -18.67 -17.96 3.75
N ASP A 529 -19.57 -18.77 3.20
CA ASP A 529 -19.81 -20.18 3.58
C ASP A 529 -18.76 -21.11 2.95
N PHE A 530 -17.51 -20.89 3.33
CA PHE A 530 -16.35 -21.69 2.96
C PHE A 530 -15.27 -21.53 4.04
N SER A 531 -14.21 -22.33 3.97
CA SER A 531 -13.02 -22.12 4.80
C SER A 531 -11.78 -22.57 4.07
N CYS A 532 -10.70 -21.81 4.23
CA CYS A 532 -9.40 -22.09 3.64
C CYS A 532 -8.39 -22.23 4.78
N ALA A 533 -7.58 -23.27 4.70
CA ALA A 533 -6.63 -23.61 5.74
C ALA A 533 -5.43 -24.34 5.16
N VAL A 534 -4.28 -24.11 5.80
CA VAL A 534 -3.00 -24.77 5.51
C VAL A 534 -2.78 -25.83 6.57
N PHE A 535 -2.39 -27.03 6.14
CA PHE A 535 -2.14 -28.18 7.01
C PHE A 535 -0.71 -28.67 6.82
N ASP A 536 -0.15 -29.25 7.88
CA ASP A 536 1.15 -29.91 7.79
C ASP A 536 1.05 -31.31 7.15
N ARG A 537 2.20 -31.97 6.98
CA ARG A 537 2.31 -33.31 6.39
C ARG A 537 1.53 -34.43 7.09
N VAL A 538 1.02 -34.20 8.30
CA VAL A 538 0.19 -35.17 9.04
C VAL A 538 -1.24 -34.66 9.24
N GLY A 539 -1.64 -33.59 8.54
CA GLY A 539 -3.00 -33.05 8.57
C GLY A 539 -3.33 -32.24 9.82
N ARG A 540 -2.34 -31.72 10.55
CA ARG A 540 -2.56 -30.76 11.65
C ARG A 540 -2.70 -29.37 11.07
N LEU A 541 -3.63 -28.59 11.63
CA LEU A 541 -3.88 -27.22 11.21
C LEU A 541 -2.66 -26.34 11.53
N VAL A 542 -2.16 -25.64 10.52
CA VAL A 542 -1.04 -24.68 10.63
C VAL A 542 -1.57 -23.25 10.63
N ALA A 543 -2.45 -22.93 9.68
CA ALA A 543 -3.05 -21.61 9.53
C ALA A 543 -4.45 -21.72 8.92
N ASN A 544 -5.32 -20.77 9.21
CA ASN A 544 -6.65 -20.70 8.61
C ASN A 544 -7.08 -19.26 8.41
N ALA A 545 -7.79 -19.03 7.29
CA ALA A 545 -8.47 -17.77 7.09
C ALA A 545 -9.62 -17.62 8.10
N PRO A 546 -9.99 -16.38 8.49
CA PRO A 546 -11.05 -16.09 9.46
C PRO A 546 -12.44 -16.29 8.83
N HIS A 547 -12.78 -17.53 8.47
CA HIS A 547 -14.10 -17.91 7.97
C HIS A 547 -14.86 -18.76 8.99
N ILE A 548 -16.02 -19.30 8.60
CA ILE A 548 -17.00 -19.88 9.53
C ILE A 548 -16.36 -20.93 10.46
N PRO A 549 -16.33 -20.70 11.80
CA PRO A 549 -15.63 -21.55 12.75
C PRO A 549 -16.04 -23.03 12.75
N VAL A 550 -17.27 -23.32 12.31
CA VAL A 550 -17.81 -24.70 12.26
C VAL A 550 -17.01 -25.61 11.32
N HIS A 551 -16.43 -25.06 10.24
CA HIS A 551 -15.67 -25.85 9.27
C HIS A 551 -14.34 -26.33 9.86
N LEU A 552 -13.71 -25.53 10.72
CA LEU A 552 -12.37 -25.80 11.26
C LEU A 552 -12.30 -27.10 12.05
N GLY A 553 -13.39 -27.48 12.73
CA GLY A 553 -13.46 -28.73 13.50
C GLY A 553 -13.40 -30.00 12.63
N ALA A 554 -13.91 -29.95 11.41
CA ALA A 554 -13.98 -31.11 10.51
C ALA A 554 -12.82 -31.17 9.51
N MET A 555 -12.27 -30.03 9.07
CA MET A 555 -11.26 -29.99 8.02
C MET A 555 -10.01 -30.83 8.33
N GLY A 556 -9.53 -30.80 9.57
CA GLY A 556 -8.36 -31.59 9.97
C GLY A 556 -8.59 -33.10 9.90
N GLU A 557 -9.80 -33.58 10.18
CA GLU A 557 -10.16 -35.00 10.03
C GLU A 557 -10.27 -35.37 8.55
N THR A 558 -10.90 -34.51 7.74
CA THR A 558 -10.99 -34.72 6.28
C THR A 558 -9.61 -34.80 5.64
N VAL A 559 -8.70 -33.87 5.95
CA VAL A 559 -7.34 -33.88 5.39
C VAL A 559 -6.59 -35.14 5.79
N ARG A 560 -6.68 -35.58 7.05
CA ARG A 560 -6.10 -36.86 7.49
C ARG A 560 -6.68 -38.06 6.76
N ALA A 561 -7.99 -38.10 6.57
CA ALA A 561 -8.64 -39.18 5.82
C ALA A 561 -8.17 -39.23 4.35
N VAL A 562 -7.98 -38.07 3.71
CA VAL A 562 -7.44 -38.01 2.34
C VAL A 562 -5.97 -38.46 2.31
N ILE A 563 -5.13 -38.04 3.27
CA ILE A 563 -3.74 -38.51 3.40
C ILE A 563 -3.67 -40.03 3.54
N ASP A 564 -4.52 -40.62 4.39
CA ASP A 564 -4.57 -42.07 4.62
C ASP A 564 -5.03 -42.84 3.38
N GLN A 565 -6.00 -42.30 2.63
CA GLN A 565 -6.52 -42.94 1.41
C GLN A 565 -5.61 -42.75 0.20
N CYS A 566 -4.82 -41.68 0.17
CA CYS A 566 -3.97 -41.30 -0.96
C CYS A 566 -2.49 -41.22 -0.55
N PRO A 567 -1.82 -42.33 -0.19
CA PRO A 567 -0.45 -42.32 0.35
C PRO A 567 0.65 -41.93 -0.66
N LYS A 568 0.29 -41.62 -1.91
CA LYS A 568 1.21 -41.26 -3.00
C LYS A 568 0.99 -39.83 -3.51
N MET A 569 0.58 -38.91 -2.62
CA MET A 569 0.43 -37.50 -2.99
C MET A 569 1.73 -36.93 -3.56
N LYS A 570 1.61 -36.13 -4.62
CA LYS A 570 2.69 -35.39 -5.24
C LYS A 570 2.38 -33.89 -5.26
N PRO A 571 3.42 -33.03 -5.33
CA PRO A 571 3.21 -31.60 -5.57
C PRO A 571 2.34 -31.38 -6.82
N GLY A 572 1.28 -30.57 -6.67
CA GLY A 572 0.33 -30.24 -7.74
C GLY A 572 -0.93 -31.10 -7.80
N ASP A 573 -1.05 -32.16 -6.99
CA ASP A 573 -2.27 -32.98 -6.95
C ASP A 573 -3.46 -32.21 -6.34
N VAL A 574 -4.66 -32.46 -6.87
CA VAL A 574 -5.93 -31.93 -6.36
C VAL A 574 -6.86 -33.11 -6.01
N TYR A 575 -7.38 -33.11 -4.80
CA TYR A 575 -8.28 -34.14 -4.28
C TYR A 575 -9.66 -33.53 -4.03
N VAL A 576 -10.70 -34.20 -4.53
CA VAL A 576 -12.11 -33.80 -4.33
C VAL A 576 -12.80 -34.99 -3.67
N SER A 577 -13.42 -34.75 -2.50
CA SER A 577 -14.09 -35.76 -1.69
C SER A 577 -15.57 -35.45 -1.50
#